data_AF-A0A0S3RSJ7-F1
#
_entry.id   AF-A0A0S3RSJ7-F1
#
_cell.length_a   1.000
_cell.length_b   1.000
_cell.length_c   1.000
_cell.angle_alpha   90.00
_cell.angle_beta   90.00
_cell.angle_gamma   90.00
#
_symmetry.space_group_name_H-M   'P 1'
#
loop_
_entity.id
_entity.type
_entity.pdbx_description
1 polymer ?
#
loop_
_entity_poly.entity_id
_entity_poly.type
_entity_poly.pdbx_seq_one_letter_code
_entity_poly.pdbx_strand_id
1 'polypeptide(L)'
;MVEGKSSPAAAVQHSADIHKMKLELEQEQNKMAHIQLKLQEEEKLNKSFQEELKLLKLERDKTTYEMRKLHNELNGKISEINRLQMELSRQEDEETSDLDSFKRMIESLEKENTTLKLEKDELEAEVKSIRTSGKISPDASQIQKRIPSFNNHLPDPSKSFPRNEELERSLHKLSEELEETQKGNEELERSLLKLSKELEESQKERDKAVQQLTRLKQHLLEKESEDSEKMDEDSKIIEELRDSNNYLRAQISQLERTLKQGSASQEKLKMENDNEILKSREIIDDLNKKLTDCMSTLDAKNTELLNLQTALGQYYAEIEAKEHLEGDLARAKEENSKLSLLLKDAQCRADVLISEKEEILAKLSQSEKLQSEWRSRVSKLEEDNSRLRRAVEHSMTRLNRMSVDSDFLVDRRIVIKLLVTYFQRNHSKEVLDLMVRMLGFSNEDKQRIGVAQQGPGKGVVRGVLGLPGRLVGGILGGGGSTESAANAGADNQVISSHLVFIYMWGLSE
;
A
#
# COMPACT_ATOMS: atom_id res chain seq x y z
N MET A 1 -49.94 -48.89 -53.73
CA MET A 1 -50.71 -48.80 -52.48
C MET A 1 -50.05 -49.68 -51.43
N VAL A 2 -49.41 -49.09 -50.43
CA VAL A 2 -49.09 -49.76 -49.15
C VAL A 2 -49.46 -48.75 -48.07
N GLU A 3 -50.64 -48.92 -47.52
CA GLU A 3 -51.25 -47.99 -46.57
C GLU A 3 -50.75 -48.34 -45.16
N GLY A 4 -49.54 -47.84 -44.86
CA GLY A 4 -48.89 -48.04 -43.57
C GLY A 4 -49.63 -47.29 -42.47
N LYS A 5 -50.47 -48.00 -41.71
CA LYS A 5 -51.16 -47.47 -40.52
C LYS A 5 -50.15 -47.01 -39.47
N SER A 6 -49.82 -45.73 -39.46
CA SER A 6 -49.20 -45.09 -38.30
C SER A 6 -50.21 -45.06 -37.16
N SER A 7 -49.81 -45.58 -35.99
CA SER A 7 -50.64 -45.55 -34.79
C SER A 7 -50.90 -44.09 -34.39
N PRO A 8 -52.13 -43.70 -33.98
CA PRO A 8 -52.42 -42.34 -33.52
C PRO A 8 -51.51 -41.90 -32.35
N ALA A 9 -50.98 -42.84 -31.55
CA ALA A 9 -50.00 -42.56 -30.51
C ALA A 9 -48.69 -41.98 -31.05
N ALA A 10 -48.21 -42.45 -32.22
CA ALA A 10 -46.99 -41.92 -32.84
C ALA A 10 -47.20 -40.50 -33.39
N ALA A 11 -48.37 -40.21 -33.98
CA ALA A 11 -48.72 -38.87 -34.43
C ALA A 11 -48.82 -37.87 -33.27
N VAL A 12 -49.39 -38.29 -32.13
CA VAL A 12 -49.44 -37.47 -30.91
C VAL A 12 -48.04 -37.22 -30.33
N GLN A 13 -47.17 -38.23 -30.30
CA GLN A 13 -45.78 -38.06 -29.83
C GLN A 13 -45.01 -37.08 -30.71
N HIS A 14 -45.06 -37.23 -32.03
CA HIS A 14 -44.42 -36.29 -32.97
C HIS A 14 -44.97 -34.86 -32.83
N SER A 15 -46.27 -34.70 -32.56
CA SER A 15 -46.86 -33.37 -32.29
C SER A 15 -46.28 -32.72 -31.03
N ALA A 16 -46.10 -33.50 -29.95
CA ALA A 16 -45.48 -33.02 -28.71
C ALA A 16 -44.00 -32.64 -28.90
N ASP A 17 -43.23 -33.48 -29.59
CA ASP A 17 -41.81 -33.23 -29.87
C ASP A 17 -41.61 -31.99 -30.77
N ILE A 18 -42.49 -31.78 -31.77
CA ILE A 18 -42.51 -30.55 -32.59
C ILE A 18 -42.83 -29.32 -31.73
N HIS A 19 -43.77 -29.43 -30.78
CA HIS A 19 -44.12 -28.31 -29.91
C HIS A 19 -42.98 -27.93 -28.97
N LYS A 20 -42.25 -28.93 -28.45
CA LYS A 20 -41.04 -28.74 -27.65
C LYS A 20 -39.93 -28.05 -28.46
N MET A 21 -39.62 -28.54 -29.66
CA MET A 21 -38.60 -27.94 -30.53
C MET A 21 -38.94 -26.49 -30.94
N LYS A 22 -40.23 -26.15 -31.10
CA LYS A 22 -40.66 -24.77 -31.33
C LYS A 22 -40.38 -23.86 -30.13
N LEU A 23 -40.65 -24.33 -28.91
CA LEU A 23 -40.39 -23.56 -27.69
C LEU A 23 -38.89 -23.35 -27.46
N GLU A 24 -38.08 -24.39 -27.73
CA GLU A 24 -36.60 -24.29 -27.69
C GLU A 24 -36.08 -23.30 -28.74
N LEU A 25 -36.61 -23.35 -29.98
CA LEU A 25 -36.25 -22.40 -31.04
C LEU A 25 -36.63 -20.94 -30.68
N GLU A 26 -37.82 -20.72 -30.12
CA GLU A 26 -38.26 -19.41 -29.64
C GLU A 26 -37.38 -18.90 -28.48
N GLN A 27 -36.97 -19.80 -27.57
CA GLN A 27 -36.03 -19.46 -26.49
C GLN A 27 -34.64 -19.08 -27.04
N GLU A 28 -34.10 -19.79 -28.03
CA GLU A 28 -32.83 -19.44 -28.67
C GLU A 28 -32.92 -18.16 -29.51
N GLN A 29 -34.03 -17.91 -30.20
CA GLN A 29 -34.28 -16.63 -30.88
C GLN A 29 -34.28 -15.45 -29.90
N ASN A 30 -34.93 -15.60 -28.74
CA ASN A 30 -34.93 -14.59 -27.69
C ASN A 30 -33.53 -14.36 -27.08
N LYS A 31 -32.74 -15.44 -26.86
CA LYS A 31 -31.33 -15.33 -26.43
C LYS A 31 -30.48 -14.60 -27.48
N MET A 32 -30.63 -14.93 -28.75
CA MET A 32 -29.90 -14.31 -29.86
C MET A 32 -30.21 -12.81 -29.97
N ALA A 33 -31.49 -12.43 -29.86
CA ALA A 33 -31.90 -11.03 -29.83
C ALA A 33 -31.29 -10.26 -28.63
N HIS A 34 -31.24 -10.89 -27.44
CA HIS A 34 -30.61 -10.29 -26.26
C HIS A 34 -29.09 -10.11 -26.41
N ILE A 35 -28.40 -11.08 -26.99
CA ILE A 35 -26.96 -10.99 -27.29
C ILE A 35 -26.70 -9.88 -28.34
N GLN A 36 -27.53 -9.80 -29.38
CA GLN A 36 -27.39 -8.77 -30.42
C GLN A 36 -27.62 -7.36 -29.88
N LEU A 37 -28.58 -7.19 -28.97
CA LEU A 37 -28.82 -5.91 -28.28
C LEU A 37 -27.62 -5.52 -27.41
N LYS A 38 -27.09 -6.44 -26.59
CA LYS A 38 -25.87 -6.20 -25.79
C LYS A 38 -24.66 -5.83 -26.66
N LEU A 39 -24.44 -6.53 -27.77
CA LEU A 39 -23.37 -6.21 -28.71
C LEU A 39 -23.50 -4.77 -29.25
N GLN A 40 -24.72 -4.33 -29.56
CA GLN A 40 -24.99 -2.96 -30.01
C GLN A 40 -24.76 -1.91 -28.90
N GLU A 41 -25.00 -2.25 -27.64
CA GLU A 41 -24.71 -1.39 -26.49
C GLU A 41 -23.19 -1.27 -26.27
N GLU A 42 -22.46 -2.38 -26.27
CA GLU A 42 -20.99 -2.41 -26.20
C GLU A 42 -20.33 -1.63 -27.36
N GLU A 43 -20.86 -1.74 -28.59
CA GLU A 43 -20.38 -0.94 -29.71
C GLU A 43 -20.55 0.57 -29.52
N LYS A 44 -21.65 1.00 -28.88
CA LYS A 44 -21.88 2.42 -28.55
C LYS A 44 -20.94 2.87 -27.43
N LEU A 45 -20.76 2.03 -26.40
CA LEU A 45 -19.88 2.29 -25.27
C LEU A 45 -18.42 2.43 -25.73
N ASN A 46 -17.95 1.51 -26.58
CA ASN A 46 -16.62 1.55 -27.20
C ASN A 46 -16.41 2.82 -28.06
N LYS A 47 -17.41 3.28 -28.81
CA LYS A 47 -17.34 4.56 -29.55
C LYS A 47 -17.21 5.74 -28.59
N SER A 48 -17.98 5.77 -27.50
CA SER A 48 -17.87 6.79 -26.44
C SER A 48 -16.46 6.83 -25.83
N PHE A 49 -15.90 5.67 -25.44
CA PHE A 49 -14.54 5.60 -24.91
C PHE A 49 -13.47 6.04 -25.92
N GLN A 50 -13.66 5.76 -27.22
CA GLN A 50 -12.75 6.25 -28.27
C GLN A 50 -12.82 7.76 -28.47
N GLU A 51 -13.94 8.41 -28.18
CA GLU A 51 -14.09 9.87 -28.20
C GLU A 51 -13.48 10.51 -26.95
N GLU A 52 -13.75 9.93 -25.77
CA GLU A 52 -13.14 10.35 -24.50
C GLU A 52 -11.61 10.24 -24.52
N LEU A 53 -11.06 9.13 -25.06
CA LEU A 53 -9.61 8.97 -25.26
C LEU A 53 -9.00 10.03 -26.20
N LYS A 54 -9.75 10.51 -27.21
CA LYS A 54 -9.29 11.59 -28.09
C LYS A 54 -9.28 12.93 -27.36
N LEU A 55 -10.30 13.21 -26.56
CA LEU A 55 -10.38 14.43 -25.73
C LEU A 55 -9.27 14.46 -24.68
N LEU A 56 -9.08 13.38 -23.92
CA LEU A 56 -7.99 13.25 -22.94
C LEU A 56 -6.61 13.39 -23.58
N LYS A 57 -6.42 12.82 -24.78
CA LYS A 57 -5.16 12.99 -25.53
C LYS A 57 -4.92 14.45 -25.93
N LEU A 58 -5.95 15.16 -26.39
CA LEU A 58 -5.86 16.58 -26.74
C LEU A 58 -5.56 17.46 -25.50
N GLU A 59 -6.19 17.16 -24.37
CA GLU A 59 -5.94 17.86 -23.10
C GLU A 59 -4.52 17.60 -22.56
N ARG A 60 -4.03 16.37 -22.64
CA ARG A 60 -2.64 16.01 -22.35
C ARG A 60 -1.65 16.76 -23.27
N ASP A 61 -1.96 16.87 -24.55
CA ASP A 61 -1.10 17.55 -25.52
C ASP A 61 -1.11 19.08 -25.29
N LYS A 62 -2.24 19.65 -24.82
CA LYS A 62 -2.34 21.05 -24.38
C LYS A 62 -1.57 21.32 -23.07
N THR A 63 -1.75 20.48 -22.05
CA THR A 63 -1.07 20.63 -20.74
C THR A 63 0.44 20.48 -20.88
N THR A 64 0.93 19.54 -21.70
CA THR A 64 2.37 19.42 -21.99
C THR A 64 2.94 20.59 -22.79
N TYR A 65 2.14 21.28 -23.62
CA TYR A 65 2.54 22.53 -24.26
C TYR A 65 2.72 23.67 -23.23
N GLU A 66 1.72 23.90 -22.36
CA GLU A 66 1.81 24.94 -21.32
C GLU A 66 2.95 24.63 -20.32
N MET A 67 3.15 23.36 -19.95
CA MET A 67 4.25 22.96 -19.07
C MET A 67 5.63 23.24 -19.71
N ARG A 68 5.78 23.04 -21.02
CA ARG A 68 7.00 23.40 -21.76
C ARG A 68 7.21 24.91 -21.82
N LYS A 69 6.14 25.69 -22.00
CA LYS A 69 6.18 27.15 -21.97
C LYS A 69 6.62 27.67 -20.61
N LEU A 70 6.01 27.21 -19.52
CA LEU A 70 6.41 27.54 -18.14
C LEU A 70 7.86 27.14 -17.84
N HIS A 71 8.32 25.99 -18.32
CA HIS A 71 9.72 25.57 -18.16
C HIS A 71 10.70 26.52 -18.89
N ASN A 72 10.34 26.99 -20.09
CA ASN A 72 11.14 27.99 -20.81
C ASN A 72 11.17 29.35 -20.09
N GLU A 73 10.02 29.80 -19.58
CA GLU A 73 9.93 31.04 -18.79
C GLU A 73 10.76 30.95 -17.49
N LEU A 74 10.70 29.80 -16.79
CA LEU A 74 11.51 29.51 -15.62
C LEU A 74 13.02 29.53 -15.93
N ASN A 75 13.46 28.88 -17.02
CA ASN A 75 14.86 28.91 -17.45
C ASN A 75 15.32 30.33 -17.82
N GLY A 76 14.45 31.16 -18.40
CA GLY A 76 14.69 32.58 -18.61
C GLY A 76 14.88 33.34 -17.29
N LYS A 77 14.02 33.10 -16.29
CA LYS A 77 14.15 33.71 -14.95
C LYS A 77 15.40 33.25 -14.21
N ILE A 78 15.78 31.96 -14.30
CA ILE A 78 17.04 31.45 -13.73
C ILE A 78 18.24 32.15 -14.38
N SER A 79 18.23 32.33 -15.71
CA SER A 79 19.30 33.03 -16.43
C SER A 79 19.43 34.49 -15.98
N GLU A 80 18.30 35.18 -15.77
CA GLU A 80 18.29 36.56 -15.29
C GLU A 80 18.73 36.67 -13.82
N ILE A 81 18.35 35.72 -12.95
CA ILE A 81 18.85 35.65 -11.57
C ILE A 81 20.38 35.47 -11.55
N ASN A 82 20.91 34.56 -12.37
CA ASN A 82 22.36 34.34 -12.47
C ASN A 82 23.08 35.61 -12.98
N ARG A 83 22.48 36.34 -13.94
CA ARG A 83 23.00 37.62 -14.43
C ARG A 83 23.04 38.68 -13.33
N LEU A 84 21.96 38.81 -12.57
CA LEU A 84 21.86 39.77 -11.45
C LEU A 84 22.80 39.41 -10.30
N GLN A 85 23.04 38.12 -10.03
CA GLN A 85 24.04 37.67 -9.06
C GLN A 85 25.46 38.04 -9.48
N MET A 86 25.84 37.85 -10.75
CA MET A 86 27.16 38.30 -11.24
C MET A 86 27.31 39.83 -11.17
N GLU A 87 26.25 40.59 -11.45
CA GLU A 87 26.27 42.04 -11.33
C GLU A 87 26.44 42.50 -9.87
N LEU A 88 25.75 41.85 -8.92
CA LEU A 88 25.90 42.12 -7.49
C LEU A 88 27.33 41.83 -7.00
N SER A 89 27.90 40.66 -7.35
CA SER A 89 29.29 40.35 -6.98
C SER A 89 30.28 41.35 -7.59
N ARG A 90 30.05 41.81 -8.82
CA ARG A 90 30.87 42.86 -9.45
C ARG A 90 30.80 44.19 -8.71
N GLN A 91 29.61 44.57 -8.23
CA GLN A 91 29.44 45.77 -7.41
C GLN A 91 30.10 45.64 -6.03
N GLU A 92 30.03 44.47 -5.40
CA GLU A 92 30.68 44.19 -4.12
C GLU A 92 32.23 44.22 -4.23
N ASP A 93 32.78 43.70 -5.34
CA ASP A 93 34.22 43.81 -5.68
C ASP A 93 34.65 45.27 -5.97
N GLU A 94 33.82 46.06 -6.65
CA GLU A 94 34.09 47.50 -6.90
C GLU A 94 34.02 48.33 -5.59
N GLU A 95 33.01 48.10 -4.76
CA GLU A 95 32.81 48.82 -3.49
C GLU A 95 33.90 48.48 -2.44
N THR A 96 34.36 47.22 -2.40
CA THR A 96 35.51 46.83 -1.55
C THR A 96 36.84 47.43 -2.04
N SER A 97 37.06 47.50 -3.35
CA SER A 97 38.22 48.21 -3.94
C SER A 97 38.23 49.69 -3.55
N ASP A 98 37.09 50.36 -3.65
CA ASP A 98 36.96 51.78 -3.29
C ASP A 98 37.16 52.01 -1.79
N LEU A 99 36.59 51.16 -0.93
CA LEU A 99 36.84 51.18 0.53
C LEU A 99 38.33 51.02 0.87
N ASP A 100 39.04 50.10 0.21
CA ASP A 100 40.50 49.94 0.39
C ASP A 100 41.30 51.13 -0.18
N SER A 101 40.77 51.84 -1.18
CA SER A 101 41.36 53.10 -1.67
C SER A 101 41.20 54.23 -0.63
N PHE A 102 40.01 54.41 -0.06
CA PHE A 102 39.73 55.40 0.98
C PHE A 102 40.51 55.10 2.26
N LYS A 103 40.61 53.83 2.67
CA LYS A 103 41.41 53.41 3.83
C LYS A 103 42.88 53.79 3.67
N ARG A 104 43.48 53.56 2.49
CA ARG A 104 44.87 53.99 2.19
C ARG A 104 45.02 55.51 2.19
N MET A 105 44.02 56.25 1.71
CA MET A 105 44.03 57.72 1.78
C MET A 105 43.91 58.24 3.22
N ILE A 106 43.09 57.62 4.07
CA ILE A 106 43.00 57.92 5.51
C ILE A 106 44.35 57.65 6.19
N GLU A 107 44.96 56.48 5.97
CA GLU A 107 46.30 56.16 6.51
C GLU A 107 47.38 57.16 6.05
N SER A 108 47.25 57.73 4.85
CA SER A 108 48.15 58.77 4.34
C SER A 108 47.91 60.12 5.03
N LEU A 109 46.65 60.54 5.16
CA LEU A 109 46.26 61.78 5.85
C LEU A 109 46.59 61.73 7.34
N GLU A 110 46.45 60.58 8.00
CA GLU A 110 46.87 60.40 9.40
C GLU A 110 48.38 60.57 9.56
N LYS A 111 49.19 60.00 8.65
CA LYS A 111 50.65 60.20 8.63
C LYS A 111 51.00 61.68 8.44
N GLU A 112 50.41 62.33 7.45
CA GLU A 112 50.59 63.77 7.18
C GLU A 112 50.23 64.63 8.40
N ASN A 113 49.12 64.31 9.07
CA ASN A 113 48.67 64.99 10.29
C ASN A 113 49.60 64.71 11.50
N THR A 114 50.28 63.57 11.55
CA THR A 114 51.36 63.37 12.54
C THR A 114 52.62 64.17 12.23
N THR A 115 53.01 64.32 10.95
CA THR A 115 54.17 65.14 10.57
C THR A 115 53.92 66.64 10.75
N LEU A 116 52.76 67.16 10.33
CA LEU A 116 52.39 68.57 10.52
C LEU A 116 52.31 68.97 12.00
N LYS A 117 51.93 68.02 12.87
CA LYS A 117 51.90 68.21 14.31
C LYS A 117 53.31 68.30 14.92
N LEU A 118 54.26 67.47 14.46
CA LEU A 118 55.67 67.58 14.84
C LEU A 118 56.29 68.91 14.36
N GLU A 119 56.05 69.29 13.11
CA GLU A 119 56.53 70.55 12.53
C GLU A 119 55.94 71.77 13.25
N LYS A 120 54.65 71.71 13.62
CA LYS A 120 54.01 72.73 14.48
C LYS A 120 54.68 72.81 15.86
N ASP A 121 54.95 71.68 16.51
CA ASP A 121 55.56 71.66 17.85
C ASP A 121 57.01 72.20 17.80
N GLU A 122 57.75 71.96 16.71
CA GLU A 122 59.07 72.52 16.43
C GLU A 122 59.01 74.05 16.20
N LEU A 123 58.09 74.52 15.36
CA LEU A 123 57.85 75.97 15.15
C LEU A 123 57.35 76.67 16.43
N GLU A 124 56.56 76.01 17.27
CA GLU A 124 56.13 76.59 18.56
C GLU A 124 57.32 76.70 19.54
N ALA A 125 58.28 75.77 19.49
CA ALA A 125 59.53 75.87 20.24
C ALA A 125 60.40 77.03 19.72
N GLU A 126 60.48 77.22 18.41
CA GLU A 126 61.22 78.35 17.80
C GLU A 126 60.58 79.71 18.13
N VAL A 127 59.24 79.82 18.08
CA VAL A 127 58.51 81.04 18.51
C VAL A 127 58.67 81.31 20.02
N LYS A 128 58.71 80.27 20.85
CA LYS A 128 59.03 80.41 22.29
C LYS A 128 60.47 80.88 22.51
N SER A 129 61.43 80.42 21.70
CA SER A 129 62.80 80.91 21.71
C SER A 129 62.86 82.42 21.38
N ILE A 130 62.21 82.84 20.29
CA ILE A 130 62.14 84.25 19.84
C ILE A 130 61.50 85.16 20.90
N ARG A 131 60.50 84.69 21.66
CA ARG A 131 59.91 85.45 22.77
C ARG A 131 60.84 85.74 23.95
N THR A 132 62.02 85.10 24.03
CA THR A 132 62.98 85.33 25.13
C THR A 132 64.06 86.40 24.82
N SER A 133 64.14 86.92 23.59
CA SER A 133 65.22 87.83 23.15
C SER A 133 64.79 89.26 22.79
N GLY A 134 63.62 89.73 23.27
CA GLY A 134 63.07 91.05 22.94
C GLY A 134 62.93 92.03 24.13
N LYS A 135 63.98 92.78 24.46
CA LYS A 135 63.88 94.04 25.23
C LYS A 135 63.98 95.23 24.28
N ILE A 136 63.05 96.19 24.35
CA ILE A 136 63.29 97.65 24.47
C ILE A 136 61.95 98.40 24.58
N SER A 137 61.97 99.43 25.43
CA SER A 137 60.99 100.46 25.78
C SER A 137 60.11 101.04 24.64
N PRO A 138 58.95 101.63 24.98
CA PRO A 138 58.92 103.10 25.00
C PRO A 138 58.29 103.71 26.27
N ASP A 139 58.69 104.92 26.61
CA ASP A 139 58.00 105.81 27.55
C ASP A 139 58.09 107.27 27.07
N ALA A 140 57.17 108.13 27.52
CA ALA A 140 56.87 109.43 26.93
C ALA A 140 56.63 110.55 27.97
N SER A 141 56.65 111.80 27.48
CA SER A 141 56.05 113.02 28.08
C SER A 141 56.88 113.91 29.01
N GLN A 142 57.03 115.18 28.64
CA GLN A 142 56.90 116.44 29.44
C GLN A 142 57.35 117.64 28.55
N ILE A 143 56.49 118.55 28.10
CA ILE A 143 55.86 119.71 28.78
C ILE A 143 56.84 120.77 29.31
N GLN A 144 56.94 121.94 28.64
CA GLN A 144 56.88 123.26 29.33
C GLN A 144 56.54 124.47 28.42
N LYS A 145 56.20 125.61 29.04
CA LYS A 145 55.51 126.80 28.49
C LYS A 145 56.43 128.04 28.42
N ARG A 146 56.11 129.06 27.58
CA ARG A 146 55.74 130.46 28.00
C ARG A 146 55.61 131.49 26.86
N ILE A 147 54.78 132.52 27.12
CA ILE A 147 54.74 133.89 26.54
C ILE A 147 54.66 134.87 27.76
N PRO A 148 55.15 136.14 27.74
CA PRO A 148 54.41 137.36 27.33
C PRO A 148 55.32 138.42 26.59
N SER A 149 54.93 139.61 26.09
CA SER A 149 53.66 140.36 25.86
C SER A 149 53.48 141.73 26.61
N PHE A 150 52.96 142.73 25.87
CA PHE A 150 52.42 144.08 26.21
C PHE A 150 53.30 145.34 26.49
N ASN A 151 52.68 146.50 26.18
CA ASN A 151 53.19 147.90 26.11
C ASN A 151 53.08 148.68 27.45
N ASN A 152 53.72 149.85 27.58
CA ASN A 152 53.04 151.17 27.74
C ASN A 152 53.95 152.42 27.97
N HIS A 153 53.28 153.59 27.88
CA HIS A 153 53.66 154.96 27.53
C HIS A 153 53.99 155.95 28.70
N LEU A 154 54.53 157.14 28.36
CA LEU A 154 54.35 158.50 28.98
C LEU A 154 55.50 159.18 29.82
N PRO A 155 55.75 160.52 29.69
CA PRO A 155 56.77 161.32 30.42
C PRO A 155 56.22 162.46 31.34
N ASP A 156 57.07 163.37 31.86
CA ASP A 156 56.74 164.60 32.66
C ASP A 156 57.89 165.69 32.58
N PRO A 157 57.81 166.97 33.08
CA PRO A 157 58.15 168.15 32.26
C PRO A 157 58.88 169.36 32.96
N SER A 158 58.88 170.54 32.30
CA SER A 158 58.66 171.91 32.86
C SER A 158 59.78 172.99 32.84
N LYS A 159 59.33 174.27 32.66
CA LYS A 159 59.98 175.60 32.88
C LYS A 159 60.93 176.14 31.78
N SER A 160 61.04 177.45 31.47
CA SER A 160 60.17 178.63 31.65
C SER A 160 60.70 179.87 30.84
N PHE A 161 59.78 180.75 30.39
CA PHE A 161 59.97 182.08 29.73
C PHE A 161 60.72 183.17 30.57
N PRO A 162 60.96 184.46 30.13
CA PRO A 162 60.77 185.15 28.82
C PRO A 162 61.89 186.17 28.36
N ARG A 163 61.60 186.90 27.26
CA ARG A 163 61.83 188.37 27.01
C ARG A 163 63.15 188.88 26.41
N ASN A 164 63.16 189.22 25.10
CA ASN A 164 62.89 190.60 24.61
C ASN A 164 62.77 190.69 23.06
N GLU A 165 62.15 191.79 22.61
CA GLU A 165 62.05 192.37 21.25
C GLU A 165 63.38 192.38 20.44
N GLU A 166 63.45 192.40 19.09
CA GLU A 166 62.47 192.27 18.00
C GLU A 166 63.20 191.87 16.69
N LEU A 167 62.45 191.57 15.61
CA LEU A 167 62.89 191.71 14.20
C LEU A 167 64.05 190.84 13.64
N GLU A 168 63.88 189.50 13.51
CA GLU A 168 64.57 188.70 12.45
C GLU A 168 64.12 187.23 12.29
N ARG A 169 63.45 186.61 13.28
CA ARG A 169 63.28 185.13 13.36
C ARG A 169 62.10 184.50 12.61
N SER A 170 61.46 185.19 11.66
CA SER A 170 60.25 184.68 10.97
C SER A 170 60.49 183.46 10.05
N LEU A 171 61.75 183.09 9.77
CA LEU A 171 62.10 181.93 8.94
C LEU A 171 62.22 180.60 9.69
N HIS A 172 62.42 180.60 11.02
CA HIS A 172 62.77 179.35 11.73
C HIS A 172 61.56 178.49 12.12
N LYS A 173 60.35 179.07 12.16
CA LYS A 173 59.13 178.40 12.65
C LYS A 173 58.52 177.42 11.63
N LEU A 174 58.76 177.61 10.33
CA LEU A 174 58.32 176.68 9.29
C LEU A 174 59.18 175.40 9.21
N SER A 175 60.37 175.39 9.83
CA SER A 175 61.26 174.22 9.80
C SER A 175 60.90 173.16 10.84
N GLU A 176 60.40 173.58 12.01
CA GLU A 176 60.10 172.71 13.15
C GLU A 176 58.79 171.94 12.94
N GLU A 177 57.76 172.60 12.40
CA GLU A 177 56.50 171.96 11.96
C GLU A 177 56.72 170.96 10.81
N LEU A 178 57.75 171.15 9.98
CA LEU A 178 58.12 170.22 8.91
C LEU A 178 58.76 168.94 9.46
N GLU A 179 59.60 169.05 10.50
CA GLU A 179 60.32 167.91 11.07
C GLU A 179 59.42 166.99 11.91
N GLU A 180 58.46 167.55 12.67
CA GLU A 180 57.44 166.76 13.38
C GLU A 180 56.46 166.06 12.42
N THR A 181 56.01 166.74 11.37
CA THR A 181 55.13 166.13 10.36
C THR A 181 55.85 165.04 9.58
N GLN A 182 57.13 165.21 9.27
CA GLN A 182 57.96 164.19 8.63
C GLN A 182 58.16 162.95 9.52
N LYS A 183 58.39 163.13 10.82
CA LYS A 183 58.51 162.01 11.79
C LYS A 183 57.20 161.25 12.00
N GLY A 184 56.07 161.97 12.07
CA GLY A 184 54.73 161.35 12.11
C GLY A 184 54.42 160.57 10.82
N ASN A 185 54.87 161.06 9.68
CA ASN A 185 54.74 160.36 8.40
C ASN A 185 55.59 159.08 8.35
N GLU A 186 56.83 159.09 8.87
CA GLU A 186 57.64 157.87 8.99
C GLU A 186 57.02 156.82 9.93
N GLU A 187 56.40 157.23 11.04
CA GLU A 187 55.73 156.31 11.97
C GLU A 187 54.44 155.73 11.39
N LEU A 188 53.69 156.54 10.64
CA LEU A 188 52.56 156.08 9.81
C LEU A 188 53.02 155.09 8.74
N GLU A 189 54.13 155.35 8.06
CA GLU A 189 54.71 154.50 7.02
C GLU A 189 55.23 153.16 7.59
N ARG A 190 55.92 153.17 8.73
CA ARG A 190 56.29 151.94 9.46
C ARG A 190 55.07 151.15 9.91
N SER A 191 54.00 151.82 10.34
CA SER A 191 52.74 151.19 10.74
C SER A 191 51.99 150.59 9.55
N LEU A 192 51.97 151.28 8.41
CA LEU A 192 51.42 150.78 7.15
C LEU A 192 52.21 149.58 6.62
N LEU A 193 53.55 149.61 6.66
CA LEU A 193 54.39 148.47 6.31
C LEU A 193 54.14 147.27 7.22
N LYS A 194 53.97 147.50 8.53
CA LYS A 194 53.64 146.43 9.49
C LYS A 194 52.24 145.84 9.24
N LEU A 195 51.23 146.67 9.06
CA LEU A 195 49.87 146.23 8.72
C LEU A 195 49.81 145.52 7.36
N SER A 196 50.57 145.99 6.37
CA SER A 196 50.72 145.33 5.07
C SER A 196 51.33 143.94 5.21
N LYS A 197 52.38 143.79 6.04
CA LYS A 197 52.99 142.50 6.35
C LYS A 197 52.06 141.57 7.12
N GLU A 198 51.37 142.06 8.15
CA GLU A 198 50.38 141.29 8.92
C GLU A 198 49.20 140.86 8.03
N LEU A 199 48.79 141.70 7.07
CA LEU A 199 47.79 141.36 6.05
C LEU A 199 48.30 140.30 5.06
N GLU A 200 49.56 140.38 4.62
CA GLU A 200 50.18 139.38 3.73
C GLU A 200 50.37 138.02 4.43
N GLU A 201 50.75 138.02 5.71
CA GLU A 201 50.85 136.80 6.54
C GLU A 201 49.46 136.19 6.77
N SER A 202 48.45 137.01 7.11
CA SER A 202 47.05 136.58 7.23
C SER A 202 46.48 136.03 5.91
N GLN A 203 46.81 136.64 4.76
CA GLN A 203 46.47 136.12 3.44
C GLN A 203 47.14 134.75 3.19
N LYS A 204 48.44 134.60 3.48
CA LYS A 204 49.16 133.32 3.35
C LYS A 204 48.58 132.22 4.24
N GLU A 205 48.15 132.56 5.46
CA GLU A 205 47.50 131.59 6.37
C GLU A 205 46.10 131.21 5.91
N ARG A 206 45.28 132.19 5.49
CA ARG A 206 43.98 131.96 4.86
C ARG A 206 44.11 131.07 3.64
N ASP A 207 45.09 131.33 2.77
CA ASP A 207 45.26 130.58 1.53
C ASP A 207 45.75 129.15 1.81
N LYS A 208 46.61 128.94 2.82
CA LYS A 208 46.92 127.59 3.35
C LYS A 208 45.67 126.89 3.90
N ALA A 209 44.83 127.58 4.66
CA ALA A 209 43.58 127.01 5.19
C ALA A 209 42.61 126.64 4.07
N VAL A 210 42.48 127.46 3.03
CA VAL A 210 41.71 127.17 1.81
C VAL A 210 42.27 125.95 1.08
N GLN A 211 43.60 125.80 0.96
CA GLN A 211 44.23 124.62 0.37
C GLN A 211 43.94 123.35 1.18
N GLN A 212 44.02 123.40 2.51
CA GLN A 212 43.70 122.25 3.37
C GLN A 212 42.19 121.91 3.34
N LEU A 213 41.31 122.91 3.33
CA LEU A 213 39.87 122.71 3.12
C LEU A 213 39.56 122.10 1.76
N THR A 214 40.30 122.50 0.71
CA THR A 214 40.16 121.92 -0.64
C THR A 214 40.58 120.45 -0.66
N ARG A 215 41.72 120.12 -0.03
CA ARG A 215 42.17 118.73 0.12
C ARG A 215 41.20 117.87 0.93
N LEU A 216 40.70 118.39 2.06
CA LEU A 216 39.74 117.67 2.89
C LEU A 216 38.42 117.46 2.16
N LYS A 217 37.94 118.47 1.42
CA LYS A 217 36.75 118.33 0.56
C LYS A 217 36.96 117.28 -0.53
N GLN A 218 38.12 117.28 -1.18
CA GLN A 218 38.45 116.31 -2.22
C GLN A 218 38.50 114.88 -1.66
N HIS A 219 39.20 114.67 -0.54
CA HIS A 219 39.24 113.36 0.14
C HIS A 219 37.86 112.90 0.64
N LEU A 220 37.00 113.82 1.11
CA LEU A 220 35.62 113.47 1.49
C LEU A 220 34.80 113.05 0.27
N LEU A 221 34.98 113.73 -0.87
CA LEU A 221 34.30 113.39 -2.13
C LEU A 221 34.79 112.04 -2.68
N GLU A 222 36.11 111.81 -2.68
CA GLU A 222 36.74 110.54 -3.08
C GLU A 222 36.23 109.39 -2.22
N LYS A 223 36.19 109.58 -0.89
CA LYS A 223 35.62 108.58 0.02
C LYS A 223 34.12 108.36 -0.20
N GLU A 224 33.34 109.41 -0.45
CA GLU A 224 31.91 109.28 -0.75
C GLU A 224 31.68 108.50 -2.06
N SER A 225 32.53 108.68 -3.08
CA SER A 225 32.50 107.84 -4.28
C SER A 225 32.95 106.40 -4.03
N GLU A 226 34.02 106.16 -3.26
CA GLU A 226 34.47 104.80 -2.90
C GLU A 226 33.39 104.04 -2.09
N ASP A 227 32.80 104.69 -1.09
CA ASP A 227 31.69 104.13 -0.30
C ASP A 227 30.45 103.88 -1.19
N SER A 228 30.19 104.73 -2.20
CA SER A 228 29.09 104.52 -3.16
C SER A 228 29.34 103.36 -4.13
N GLU A 229 30.52 103.29 -4.75
CA GLU A 229 30.91 102.18 -5.62
C GLU A 229 30.85 100.85 -4.88
N LYS A 230 31.32 100.83 -3.62
CA LYS A 230 31.20 99.65 -2.76
C LYS A 230 29.73 99.29 -2.46
N MET A 231 28.83 100.26 -2.25
CA MET A 231 27.41 99.96 -2.05
C MET A 231 26.74 99.40 -3.31
N ASP A 232 27.16 99.83 -4.51
CA ASP A 232 26.69 99.28 -5.77
C ASP A 232 27.22 97.84 -6.00
N GLU A 233 28.49 97.57 -5.67
CA GLU A 233 29.08 96.22 -5.69
C GLU A 233 28.39 95.28 -4.68
N ASP A 234 28.22 95.71 -3.42
CA ASP A 234 27.51 94.95 -2.38
C ASP A 234 26.06 94.66 -2.82
N SER A 235 25.39 95.64 -3.44
CA SER A 235 24.02 95.49 -3.95
C SER A 235 23.94 94.46 -5.07
N LYS A 236 24.89 94.47 -6.01
CA LYS A 236 24.99 93.49 -7.09
C LYS A 236 25.23 92.08 -6.56
N ILE A 237 26.13 91.91 -5.59
CA ILE A 237 26.39 90.62 -4.94
C ILE A 237 25.11 90.11 -4.22
N ILE A 238 24.37 90.99 -3.55
CA ILE A 238 23.09 90.64 -2.90
C ILE A 238 22.05 90.17 -3.94
N GLU A 239 22.00 90.79 -5.12
CA GLU A 239 21.07 90.41 -6.19
C GLU A 239 21.45 89.06 -6.82
N GLU A 240 22.73 88.84 -7.15
CA GLU A 240 23.24 87.55 -7.63
C GLU A 240 22.97 86.41 -6.62
N LEU A 241 23.16 86.66 -5.32
CA LEU A 241 22.84 85.70 -4.26
C LEU A 241 21.34 85.45 -4.13
N ARG A 242 20.47 86.45 -4.34
CA ARG A 242 19.01 86.28 -4.34
C ARG A 242 18.55 85.43 -5.51
N ASP A 243 19.05 85.68 -6.71
CA ASP A 243 18.70 84.92 -7.90
C ASP A 243 19.20 83.48 -7.82
N SER A 244 20.42 83.25 -7.32
CA SER A 244 20.93 81.93 -6.99
C SER A 244 20.03 81.20 -5.96
N ASN A 245 19.60 81.89 -4.88
CA ASN A 245 18.69 81.31 -3.89
C ASN A 245 17.31 80.97 -4.49
N ASN A 246 16.77 81.85 -5.35
CA ASN A 246 15.50 81.65 -6.05
C ASN A 246 15.57 80.44 -7.01
N TYR A 247 16.67 80.31 -7.76
CA TYR A 247 16.93 79.17 -8.63
C TYR A 247 17.00 77.86 -7.83
N LEU A 248 17.77 77.84 -6.73
CA LEU A 248 17.87 76.68 -5.84
C LEU A 248 16.51 76.30 -5.23
N ARG A 249 15.69 77.26 -4.80
CA ARG A 249 14.31 77.01 -4.32
C ARG A 249 13.42 76.41 -5.41
N ALA A 250 13.53 76.89 -6.65
CA ALA A 250 12.78 76.35 -7.78
C ALA A 250 13.19 74.90 -8.09
N GLN A 251 14.50 74.61 -8.05
CA GLN A 251 15.04 73.26 -8.23
C GLN A 251 14.60 72.31 -7.10
N ILE A 252 14.70 72.72 -5.83
CA ILE A 252 14.19 71.95 -4.68
C ILE A 252 12.69 71.67 -4.85
N SER A 253 11.90 72.69 -5.20
CA SER A 253 10.46 72.55 -5.43
C SER A 253 10.13 71.60 -6.59
N GLN A 254 11.01 71.47 -7.58
CA GLN A 254 10.88 70.49 -8.67
C GLN A 254 11.22 69.08 -8.18
N LEU A 255 12.35 68.92 -7.49
CA LEU A 255 12.79 67.63 -6.93
C LEU A 255 11.77 67.06 -5.94
N GLU A 256 11.20 67.91 -5.07
CA GLU A 256 10.10 67.52 -4.18
C GLU A 256 8.86 67.04 -4.94
N ARG A 257 8.48 67.73 -6.03
CA ARG A 257 7.33 67.32 -6.85
C ARG A 257 7.59 65.98 -7.54
N THR A 258 8.78 65.78 -8.11
CA THR A 258 9.14 64.50 -8.73
C THR A 258 9.24 63.37 -7.70
N LEU A 259 9.72 63.65 -6.49
CA LEU A 259 9.79 62.68 -5.39
C LEU A 259 8.39 62.29 -4.90
N LYS A 260 7.49 63.27 -4.68
CA LYS A 260 6.09 63.02 -4.32
C LYS A 260 5.32 62.24 -5.40
N GLN A 261 5.61 62.50 -6.68
CA GLN A 261 5.04 61.75 -7.79
C GLN A 261 5.59 60.31 -7.86
N GLY A 262 6.91 60.14 -7.64
CA GLY A 262 7.57 58.84 -7.58
C GLY A 262 7.06 57.97 -6.41
N SER A 263 6.92 58.54 -5.22
CA SER A 263 6.37 57.80 -4.07
C SER A 263 4.92 57.38 -4.30
N ALA A 264 4.09 58.26 -4.88
CA ALA A 264 2.70 57.94 -5.21
C ALA A 264 2.58 56.85 -6.31
N SER A 265 3.47 56.84 -7.31
CA SER A 265 3.49 55.77 -8.32
C SER A 265 4.01 54.45 -7.74
N GLN A 266 5.02 54.49 -6.87
CA GLN A 266 5.53 53.31 -6.16
C GLN A 266 4.48 52.68 -5.25
N GLU A 267 3.73 53.49 -4.49
CA GLU A 267 2.66 52.99 -3.63
C GLU A 267 1.49 52.41 -4.43
N LYS A 268 1.12 53.02 -5.56
CA LYS A 268 0.13 52.46 -6.49
C LYS A 268 0.59 51.09 -7.04
N LEU A 269 1.84 50.98 -7.49
CA LEU A 269 2.39 49.71 -8.00
C LEU A 269 2.45 48.64 -6.91
N LYS A 270 2.76 49.02 -5.66
CA LYS A 270 2.71 48.11 -4.51
C LYS A 270 1.29 47.57 -4.29
N MET A 271 0.28 48.44 -4.26
CA MET A 271 -1.12 48.03 -4.10
C MET A 271 -1.62 47.12 -5.25
N GLU A 272 -1.17 47.36 -6.49
CA GLU A 272 -1.48 46.53 -7.65
C GLU A 272 -0.80 45.16 -7.56
N ASN A 273 0.46 45.11 -7.15
CA ASN A 273 1.21 43.88 -6.90
C ASN A 273 0.60 43.06 -5.75
N ASP A 274 0.24 43.70 -4.63
CA ASP A 274 -0.39 43.04 -3.48
C ASP A 274 -1.75 42.43 -3.87
N ASN A 275 -2.52 43.10 -4.73
CA ASN A 275 -3.76 42.56 -5.30
C ASN A 275 -3.52 41.34 -6.21
N GLU A 276 -2.48 41.35 -7.04
CA GLU A 276 -2.14 40.20 -7.89
C GLU A 276 -1.57 39.01 -7.08
N ILE A 277 -0.86 39.29 -5.99
CA ILE A 277 -0.46 38.28 -4.99
C ILE A 277 -1.70 37.65 -4.33
N LEU A 278 -2.73 38.43 -4.00
CA LEU A 278 -3.99 37.88 -3.46
C LEU A 278 -4.71 36.98 -4.47
N LYS A 279 -4.89 37.42 -5.73
CA LYS A 279 -5.52 36.59 -6.78
C LYS A 279 -4.75 35.31 -7.06
N SER A 280 -3.42 35.39 -7.17
CA SER A 280 -2.59 34.20 -7.40
C SER A 280 -2.63 33.25 -6.22
N ARG A 281 -2.74 33.75 -4.98
CA ARG A 281 -2.98 32.93 -3.79
C ARG A 281 -4.36 32.24 -3.82
N GLU A 282 -5.43 32.95 -4.16
CA GLU A 282 -6.77 32.36 -4.32
C GLU A 282 -6.77 31.24 -5.37
N ILE A 283 -6.11 31.45 -6.52
CA ILE A 283 -5.94 30.43 -7.56
C ILE A 283 -5.15 29.21 -7.05
N ILE A 284 -4.09 29.43 -6.26
CA ILE A 284 -3.31 28.34 -5.63
C ILE A 284 -4.18 27.56 -4.64
N ASP A 285 -4.98 28.23 -3.80
CA ASP A 285 -5.85 27.59 -2.82
C ASP A 285 -6.97 26.79 -3.51
N ASP A 286 -7.57 27.30 -4.59
CA ASP A 286 -8.53 26.58 -5.45
C ASP A 286 -7.92 25.35 -6.14
N LEU A 287 -6.68 25.45 -6.61
CA LEU A 287 -5.94 24.33 -7.22
C LEU A 287 -5.58 23.27 -6.17
N ASN A 288 -5.13 23.69 -4.98
CA ASN A 288 -4.84 22.81 -3.85
C ASN A 288 -6.10 22.05 -3.42
N LYS A 289 -7.25 22.73 -3.35
CA LYS A 289 -8.53 22.08 -3.05
C LYS A 289 -8.89 21.02 -4.09
N LYS A 290 -8.82 21.35 -5.39
CA LYS A 290 -9.06 20.38 -6.48
C LYS A 290 -8.08 19.20 -6.44
N LEU A 291 -6.83 19.43 -6.06
CA LEU A 291 -5.83 18.38 -5.88
C LEU A 291 -6.19 17.47 -4.70
N THR A 292 -6.61 18.02 -3.56
CA THR A 292 -7.09 17.26 -2.40
C THR A 292 -8.33 16.43 -2.73
N ASP A 293 -9.31 17.02 -3.43
CA ASP A 293 -10.51 16.32 -3.89
C ASP A 293 -10.12 15.14 -4.80
N CYS A 294 -9.23 15.38 -5.78
CA CYS A 294 -8.70 14.34 -6.67
C CYS A 294 -7.97 13.21 -5.90
N MET A 295 -7.07 13.54 -4.98
CA MET A 295 -6.38 12.56 -4.13
C MET A 295 -7.38 11.72 -3.32
N SER A 296 -8.40 12.33 -2.73
CA SER A 296 -9.43 11.60 -1.98
C SER A 296 -10.21 10.60 -2.86
N THR A 297 -10.50 10.97 -4.11
CA THR A 297 -11.14 10.05 -5.06
C THR A 297 -10.20 8.93 -5.54
N LEU A 298 -8.90 9.22 -5.70
CA LEU A 298 -7.89 8.22 -6.01
C LEU A 298 -7.77 7.19 -4.87
N ASP A 299 -7.70 7.65 -3.63
CA ASP A 299 -7.60 6.79 -2.45
C ASP A 299 -8.86 5.93 -2.29
N ALA A 300 -10.05 6.49 -2.52
CA ALA A 300 -11.29 5.71 -2.59
C ALA A 300 -11.19 4.59 -3.65
N LYS A 301 -10.73 4.89 -4.87
CA LYS A 301 -10.53 3.87 -5.92
C LYS A 301 -9.43 2.85 -5.59
N ASN A 302 -8.38 3.24 -4.90
CA ASN A 302 -7.37 2.31 -4.39
C ASN A 302 -7.96 1.32 -3.37
N THR A 303 -8.86 1.78 -2.48
CA THR A 303 -9.56 0.87 -1.56
C THR A 303 -10.56 -0.03 -2.26
N GLU A 304 -11.29 0.46 -3.28
CA GLU A 304 -12.15 -0.38 -4.13
C GLU A 304 -11.35 -1.48 -4.83
N LEU A 305 -10.20 -1.15 -5.44
CA LEU A 305 -9.32 -2.11 -6.11
C LEU A 305 -8.77 -3.16 -5.14
N LEU A 306 -8.35 -2.76 -3.94
CA LEU A 306 -7.86 -3.69 -2.91
C LEU A 306 -8.97 -4.65 -2.43
N ASN A 307 -10.18 -4.13 -2.24
CA ASN A 307 -11.35 -4.95 -1.90
C ASN A 307 -11.69 -5.95 -3.02
N LEU A 308 -11.64 -5.52 -4.28
CA LEU A 308 -11.86 -6.38 -5.44
C LEU A 308 -10.78 -7.46 -5.59
N GLN A 309 -9.50 -7.11 -5.38
CA GLN A 309 -8.41 -8.09 -5.35
C GLN A 309 -8.59 -9.12 -4.23
N THR A 310 -9.03 -8.67 -3.04
CA THR A 310 -9.31 -9.54 -1.89
C THR A 310 -10.46 -10.51 -2.19
N ALA A 311 -11.56 -10.00 -2.74
CA ALA A 311 -12.71 -10.83 -3.16
C ALA A 311 -12.32 -11.82 -4.27
N LEU A 312 -11.50 -11.40 -5.25
CA LEU A 312 -11.01 -12.30 -6.30
C LEU A 312 -10.12 -13.41 -5.73
N GLY A 313 -9.24 -13.09 -4.77
CA GLY A 313 -8.45 -14.08 -4.03
C GLY A 313 -9.31 -15.09 -3.26
N GLN A 314 -10.41 -14.62 -2.65
CA GLN A 314 -11.39 -15.49 -1.99
C GLN A 314 -12.09 -16.42 -3.00
N TYR A 315 -12.52 -15.92 -4.17
CA TYR A 315 -13.11 -16.75 -5.20
C TYR A 315 -12.14 -17.82 -5.74
N TYR A 316 -10.85 -17.50 -5.90
CA TYR A 316 -9.86 -18.52 -6.29
C TYR A 316 -9.73 -19.63 -5.24
N ALA A 317 -9.67 -19.28 -3.95
CA ALA A 317 -9.64 -20.26 -2.87
C ALA A 317 -10.94 -21.10 -2.78
N GLU A 318 -12.10 -20.50 -3.06
CA GLU A 318 -13.38 -21.20 -3.12
C GLU A 318 -13.46 -22.18 -4.32
N ILE A 319 -12.90 -21.80 -5.48
CA ILE A 319 -12.80 -22.68 -6.65
C ILE A 319 -11.89 -23.88 -6.34
N GLU A 320 -10.71 -23.66 -5.75
CA GLU A 320 -9.78 -24.74 -5.35
C GLU A 320 -10.43 -25.69 -4.33
N ALA A 321 -11.09 -25.15 -3.30
CA ALA A 321 -11.84 -25.95 -2.33
C ALA A 321 -12.97 -26.77 -2.98
N LYS A 322 -13.67 -26.19 -3.97
CA LYS A 322 -14.72 -26.88 -4.74
C LYS A 322 -14.13 -28.01 -5.61
N GLU A 323 -13.00 -27.81 -6.26
CA GLU A 323 -12.32 -28.84 -7.05
C GLU A 323 -11.89 -30.04 -6.17
N HIS A 324 -11.38 -29.77 -4.97
CA HIS A 324 -11.09 -30.83 -3.99
C HIS A 324 -12.35 -31.63 -3.60
N LEU A 325 -13.45 -30.95 -3.28
CA LEU A 325 -14.73 -31.60 -2.93
C LEU A 325 -15.33 -32.39 -4.10
N GLU A 326 -15.19 -31.90 -5.34
CA GLU A 326 -15.61 -32.65 -6.54
C GLU A 326 -14.76 -33.91 -6.75
N GLY A 327 -13.45 -33.84 -6.47
CA GLY A 327 -12.55 -34.99 -6.45
C GLY A 327 -12.92 -36.04 -5.40
N ASP A 328 -13.25 -35.62 -4.18
CA ASP A 328 -13.74 -36.53 -3.12
C ASP A 328 -15.11 -37.15 -3.46
N LEU A 329 -16.02 -36.36 -4.03
CA LEU A 329 -17.31 -36.86 -4.50
C LEU A 329 -17.15 -37.88 -5.63
N ALA A 330 -16.18 -37.71 -6.52
CA ALA A 330 -15.86 -38.67 -7.56
C ALA A 330 -15.31 -39.98 -6.97
N ARG A 331 -14.37 -39.91 -6.02
CA ARG A 331 -13.85 -41.08 -5.29
C ARG A 331 -14.97 -41.85 -4.58
N ALA A 332 -15.81 -41.15 -3.80
CA ALA A 332 -16.92 -41.76 -3.07
C ALA A 332 -17.96 -42.41 -4.02
N LYS A 333 -18.23 -41.82 -5.18
CA LYS A 333 -19.07 -42.44 -6.22
C LYS A 333 -18.45 -43.70 -6.81
N GLU A 334 -17.14 -43.69 -7.06
CA GLU A 334 -16.43 -44.88 -7.55
C GLU A 334 -16.48 -46.02 -6.53
N GLU A 335 -16.19 -45.74 -5.26
CA GLU A 335 -16.30 -46.71 -4.16
C GLU A 335 -17.72 -47.26 -4.00
N ASN A 336 -18.74 -46.40 -4.02
CA ASN A 336 -20.13 -46.82 -3.98
C ASN A 336 -20.50 -47.70 -5.19
N SER A 337 -19.94 -47.43 -6.38
CA SER A 337 -20.14 -48.29 -7.56
C SER A 337 -19.50 -49.67 -7.40
N LYS A 338 -18.30 -49.75 -6.81
CA LYS A 338 -17.60 -51.01 -6.48
C LYS A 338 -18.37 -51.82 -5.44
N LEU A 339 -18.84 -51.17 -4.37
CA LEU A 339 -19.66 -51.80 -3.33
C LEU A 339 -21.01 -52.28 -3.88
N SER A 340 -21.66 -51.51 -4.75
CA SER A 340 -22.91 -51.92 -5.42
C SER A 340 -22.70 -53.14 -6.34
N LEU A 341 -21.56 -53.22 -7.03
CA LEU A 341 -21.20 -54.39 -7.86
C LEU A 341 -20.96 -55.63 -6.98
N LEU A 342 -20.20 -55.50 -5.90
CA LEU A 342 -19.95 -56.58 -4.93
C LEU A 342 -21.25 -57.07 -4.27
N LEU A 343 -22.16 -56.15 -3.94
CA LEU A 343 -23.47 -56.48 -3.39
C LEU A 343 -24.33 -57.27 -4.39
N LYS A 344 -24.34 -56.88 -5.67
CA LYS A 344 -25.05 -57.62 -6.73
C LYS A 344 -24.47 -59.02 -6.93
N ASP A 345 -23.15 -59.16 -6.96
CA ASP A 345 -22.50 -60.48 -7.06
C ASP A 345 -22.83 -61.37 -5.85
N ALA A 346 -22.78 -60.82 -4.63
CA ALA A 346 -23.17 -61.55 -3.42
C ALA A 346 -24.66 -61.95 -3.45
N GLN A 347 -25.54 -61.10 -3.97
CA GLN A 347 -26.96 -61.40 -4.14
C GLN A 347 -27.19 -62.52 -5.18
N CYS A 348 -26.55 -62.45 -6.35
CA CYS A 348 -26.61 -63.52 -7.35
C CYS A 348 -26.11 -64.86 -6.79
N ARG A 349 -25.03 -64.86 -6.00
CA ARG A 349 -24.54 -66.06 -5.31
C ARG A 349 -25.53 -66.59 -4.27
N ALA A 350 -26.22 -65.71 -3.54
CA ALA A 350 -27.27 -66.12 -2.61
C ALA A 350 -28.48 -66.74 -3.34
N ASP A 351 -28.92 -66.17 -4.46
CA ASP A 351 -30.04 -66.68 -5.26
C ASP A 351 -29.73 -68.07 -5.87
N VAL A 352 -28.48 -68.30 -6.29
CA VAL A 352 -28.00 -69.65 -6.71
C VAL A 352 -28.07 -70.64 -5.55
N LEU A 353 -27.54 -70.29 -4.36
CA LEU A 353 -27.58 -71.16 -3.19
C LEU A 353 -29.02 -71.45 -2.70
N ILE A 354 -29.95 -70.49 -2.85
CA ILE A 354 -31.38 -70.71 -2.58
C ILE A 354 -31.96 -71.72 -3.58
N SER A 355 -31.66 -71.55 -4.88
CA SER A 355 -32.12 -72.46 -5.93
C SER A 355 -31.59 -73.89 -5.75
N GLU A 356 -30.30 -74.04 -5.42
CA GLU A 356 -29.68 -75.34 -5.10
C GLU A 356 -30.30 -75.98 -3.86
N LYS A 357 -30.56 -75.20 -2.80
CA LYS A 357 -31.26 -75.65 -1.60
C LYS A 357 -32.67 -76.14 -1.91
N GLU A 358 -33.42 -75.42 -2.76
CA GLU A 358 -34.75 -75.83 -3.20
C GLU A 358 -34.72 -77.12 -4.01
N GLU A 359 -33.74 -77.29 -4.90
CA GLU A 359 -33.55 -78.54 -5.64
C GLU A 359 -33.19 -79.72 -4.71
N ILE A 360 -32.34 -79.51 -3.72
CA ILE A 360 -31.99 -80.51 -2.70
C ILE A 360 -33.22 -80.88 -1.86
N LEU A 361 -34.04 -79.90 -1.45
CA LEU A 361 -35.28 -80.16 -0.71
C LEU A 361 -36.31 -80.93 -1.56
N ALA A 362 -36.41 -80.65 -2.86
CA ALA A 362 -37.25 -81.40 -3.78
C ALA A 362 -36.78 -82.87 -3.93
N LYS A 363 -35.46 -83.10 -4.11
CA LYS A 363 -34.85 -84.44 -4.14
C LYS A 363 -35.05 -85.19 -2.82
N LEU A 364 -34.92 -84.51 -1.68
CA LEU A 364 -35.17 -85.07 -0.36
C LEU A 364 -36.63 -85.51 -0.23
N SER A 365 -37.60 -84.65 -0.57
CA SER A 365 -39.02 -84.99 -0.54
C SER A 365 -39.38 -86.16 -1.47
N GLN A 366 -38.74 -86.28 -2.63
CA GLN A 366 -38.90 -87.45 -3.50
C GLN A 366 -38.34 -88.73 -2.85
N SER A 367 -37.17 -88.65 -2.23
CA SER A 367 -36.54 -89.76 -1.51
C SER A 367 -37.39 -90.22 -0.32
N GLU A 368 -37.92 -89.28 0.47
CA GLU A 368 -38.84 -89.54 1.59
C GLU A 368 -40.12 -90.26 1.13
N LYS A 369 -40.71 -89.84 0.01
CA LYS A 369 -41.87 -90.53 -0.60
C LYS A 369 -41.52 -91.96 -0.96
N LEU A 370 -40.43 -92.18 -1.70
CA LEU A 370 -39.96 -93.52 -2.05
C LEU A 370 -39.66 -94.37 -0.81
N GLN A 371 -39.05 -93.79 0.23
CA GLN A 371 -38.82 -94.48 1.50
C GLN A 371 -40.13 -94.88 2.18
N SER A 372 -41.16 -94.01 2.16
CA SER A 372 -42.48 -94.30 2.72
C SER A 372 -43.19 -95.43 1.96
N GLU A 373 -43.08 -95.47 0.63
CA GLU A 373 -43.57 -96.57 -0.20
C GLU A 373 -42.83 -97.89 0.10
N TRP A 374 -41.51 -97.86 0.19
CA TRP A 374 -40.70 -99.03 0.54
C TRP A 374 -41.05 -99.54 1.94
N ARG A 375 -41.21 -98.66 2.94
CA ARG A 375 -41.70 -99.03 4.28
C ARG A 375 -43.08 -99.68 4.23
N SER A 376 -44.01 -99.17 3.40
CA SER A 376 -45.32 -99.79 3.21
C SER A 376 -45.23 -101.18 2.54
N ARG A 377 -44.35 -101.36 1.55
CA ARG A 377 -44.10 -102.67 0.91
C ARG A 377 -43.49 -103.66 1.90
N VAL A 378 -42.51 -103.24 2.71
CA VAL A 378 -41.92 -104.06 3.78
C VAL A 378 -42.99 -104.47 4.79
N SER A 379 -43.80 -103.54 5.29
CA SER A 379 -44.89 -103.84 6.24
C SER A 379 -45.92 -104.83 5.67
N LYS A 380 -46.28 -104.74 4.38
CA LYS A 380 -47.13 -105.74 3.71
C LYS A 380 -46.47 -107.11 3.64
N LEU A 381 -45.19 -107.16 3.27
CA LEU A 381 -44.43 -108.42 3.22
C LEU A 381 -44.25 -109.04 4.62
N GLU A 382 -44.08 -108.22 5.66
CA GLU A 382 -44.08 -108.66 7.06
C GLU A 382 -45.44 -109.23 7.48
N GLU A 383 -46.54 -108.57 7.09
CA GLU A 383 -47.89 -109.08 7.35
C GLU A 383 -48.13 -110.43 6.65
N ASP A 384 -47.80 -110.53 5.36
CA ASP A 384 -47.94 -111.78 4.59
C ASP A 384 -47.01 -112.88 5.10
N ASN A 385 -45.78 -112.55 5.54
CA ASN A 385 -44.89 -113.51 6.21
C ASN A 385 -45.53 -114.01 7.52
N SER A 386 -46.15 -113.13 8.31
CA SER A 386 -46.88 -113.51 9.53
C SER A 386 -48.12 -114.37 9.24
N ARG A 387 -48.83 -114.13 8.12
CA ARG A 387 -49.98 -114.93 7.65
C ARG A 387 -49.52 -116.31 7.20
N LEU A 388 -48.43 -116.40 6.45
CA LEU A 388 -47.81 -117.65 6.02
C LEU A 388 -47.32 -118.47 7.22
N ARG A 389 -46.66 -117.84 8.21
CA ARG A 389 -46.28 -118.49 9.47
C ARG A 389 -47.49 -119.08 10.19
N ARG A 390 -48.55 -118.30 10.40
CA ARG A 390 -49.81 -118.78 11.00
C ARG A 390 -50.48 -119.90 10.19
N ALA A 391 -50.43 -119.85 8.86
CA ALA A 391 -50.96 -120.90 8.00
C ALA A 391 -50.15 -122.21 8.08
N VAL A 392 -48.81 -122.11 8.20
CA VAL A 392 -47.91 -123.23 8.44
C VAL A 392 -48.10 -123.80 9.85
N GLU A 393 -48.22 -122.97 10.87
CA GLU A 393 -48.53 -123.39 12.25
C GLU A 393 -49.87 -124.14 12.29
N HIS A 394 -50.90 -123.64 11.60
CA HIS A 394 -52.20 -124.31 11.51
C HIS A 394 -52.13 -125.64 10.74
N SER A 395 -51.38 -125.71 9.63
CA SER A 395 -51.24 -126.96 8.86
C SER A 395 -50.39 -128.00 9.61
N MET A 396 -49.34 -127.58 10.30
CA MET A 396 -48.53 -128.39 11.21
C MET A 396 -49.38 -128.91 12.38
N THR A 397 -50.21 -128.06 12.98
CA THR A 397 -51.14 -128.46 14.05
C THR A 397 -52.15 -129.50 13.56
N ARG A 398 -52.69 -129.32 12.34
CA ARG A 398 -53.61 -130.29 11.72
C ARG A 398 -52.92 -131.61 11.38
N LEU A 399 -51.70 -131.56 10.84
CA LEU A 399 -50.88 -132.76 10.55
C LEU A 399 -50.59 -133.53 11.83
N ASN A 400 -50.11 -132.86 12.88
CA ASN A 400 -49.82 -133.48 14.18
C ASN A 400 -51.08 -134.11 14.78
N ARG A 401 -52.25 -133.46 14.64
CA ARG A 401 -53.53 -134.03 15.09
C ARG A 401 -53.91 -135.30 14.32
N MET A 402 -53.74 -135.30 13.00
CA MET A 402 -54.00 -136.48 12.15
C MET A 402 -52.99 -137.62 12.36
N SER A 403 -51.74 -137.30 12.71
CA SER A 403 -50.69 -138.30 13.00
C SER A 403 -50.89 -138.99 14.35
N VAL A 404 -51.46 -138.29 15.35
CA VAL A 404 -51.73 -138.87 16.67
C VAL A 404 -52.89 -139.89 16.61
N ASP A 405 -53.88 -139.68 15.73
CA ASP A 405 -55.04 -140.58 15.61
C ASP A 405 -54.73 -141.89 14.82
N SER A 406 -53.66 -141.94 14.01
CA SER A 406 -53.34 -143.12 13.18
C SER A 406 -52.55 -144.21 13.89
N ASP A 407 -51.81 -143.89 14.95
CA ASP A 407 -50.80 -144.79 15.52
C ASP A 407 -51.36 -145.84 16.50
N PHE A 408 -52.67 -145.78 16.82
CA PHE A 408 -53.29 -146.59 17.89
C PHE A 408 -54.37 -147.59 17.44
N LEU A 409 -54.71 -147.68 16.15
CA LEU A 409 -55.87 -148.44 15.67
C LEU A 409 -55.53 -149.50 14.60
N VAL A 410 -54.88 -150.58 15.01
CA VAL A 410 -54.87 -151.82 14.20
C VAL A 410 -56.25 -152.49 14.29
N ASP A 411 -56.95 -152.64 13.17
CA ASP A 411 -58.32 -153.18 13.15
C ASP A 411 -58.39 -154.55 13.85
N ARG A 412 -59.19 -154.61 14.93
CA ARG A 412 -59.46 -155.79 15.75
C ARG A 412 -59.83 -157.03 14.91
N ARG A 413 -60.48 -156.85 13.75
CA ARG A 413 -60.81 -157.96 12.84
C ARG A 413 -59.56 -158.64 12.26
N ILE A 414 -58.53 -157.88 11.93
CA ILE A 414 -57.24 -158.42 11.44
C ILE A 414 -56.57 -159.21 12.55
N VAL A 415 -56.52 -158.66 13.77
CA VAL A 415 -55.95 -159.30 14.96
C VAL A 415 -56.64 -160.63 15.29
N ILE A 416 -57.99 -160.64 15.33
CA ILE A 416 -58.78 -161.86 15.58
C ILE A 416 -58.54 -162.89 14.48
N LYS A 417 -58.53 -162.49 13.21
CA LYS A 417 -58.38 -163.42 12.09
C LYS A 417 -57.00 -164.08 12.10
N LEU A 418 -55.95 -163.35 12.44
CA LEU A 418 -54.60 -163.90 12.63
C LEU A 418 -54.57 -164.94 13.77
N LEU A 419 -55.12 -164.61 14.94
CA LEU A 419 -55.24 -165.54 16.07
C LEU A 419 -56.01 -166.82 15.71
N VAL A 420 -57.17 -166.71 15.08
CA VAL A 420 -57.97 -167.86 14.64
C VAL A 420 -57.20 -168.72 13.65
N THR A 421 -56.48 -168.10 12.69
CA THR A 421 -55.68 -168.84 11.70
C THR A 421 -54.50 -169.58 12.36
N TYR A 422 -53.90 -169.00 13.40
CA TYR A 422 -52.80 -169.63 14.17
C TYR A 422 -53.26 -170.91 14.89
N PHE A 423 -54.40 -170.87 15.57
CA PHE A 423 -54.97 -172.06 16.22
C PHE A 423 -55.49 -173.10 15.22
N GLN A 424 -56.18 -172.68 14.15
CA GLN A 424 -56.72 -173.62 13.13
C GLN A 424 -55.63 -174.37 12.36
N ARG A 425 -54.45 -173.77 12.15
CA ARG A 425 -53.32 -174.41 11.47
C ARG A 425 -52.31 -175.02 12.43
N ASN A 426 -52.79 -175.58 13.54
CA ASN A 426 -52.00 -176.38 14.48
C ASN A 426 -50.70 -175.69 14.93
N HIS A 427 -50.79 -174.39 15.27
CA HIS A 427 -49.69 -173.53 15.70
C HIS A 427 -48.59 -173.26 14.65
N SER A 428 -48.98 -173.02 13.38
CA SER A 428 -48.04 -172.65 12.32
C SER A 428 -47.20 -171.40 12.66
N LYS A 429 -45.86 -171.54 12.59
CA LYS A 429 -44.89 -170.47 12.86
C LYS A 429 -45.00 -169.28 11.91
N GLU A 430 -45.42 -169.48 10.66
CA GLU A 430 -45.54 -168.41 9.66
C GLU A 430 -46.61 -167.37 10.05
N VAL A 431 -47.72 -167.84 10.62
CA VAL A 431 -48.81 -166.96 11.08
C VAL A 431 -48.35 -166.17 12.31
N LEU A 432 -47.54 -166.77 13.19
CA LEU A 432 -46.98 -166.12 14.36
C LEU A 432 -45.97 -165.02 13.99
N ASP A 433 -45.10 -165.26 13.01
CA ASP A 433 -44.17 -164.24 12.48
C ASP A 433 -44.92 -163.06 11.80
N LEU A 434 -45.99 -163.36 11.05
CA LEU A 434 -46.84 -162.32 10.45
C LEU A 434 -47.55 -161.47 11.53
N MET A 435 -48.06 -162.10 12.60
CA MET A 435 -48.62 -161.39 13.76
C MET A 435 -47.60 -160.46 14.41
N VAL A 436 -46.40 -160.96 14.68
CA VAL A 436 -45.30 -160.18 15.26
C VAL A 436 -45.01 -158.91 14.46
N ARG A 437 -45.03 -159.01 13.12
CA ARG A 437 -44.75 -157.89 12.21
C ARG A 437 -45.92 -156.89 12.09
N MET A 438 -47.16 -157.37 11.99
CA MET A 438 -48.34 -156.49 11.85
C MET A 438 -48.83 -155.86 13.17
N LEU A 439 -48.58 -156.50 14.31
CA LEU A 439 -49.00 -156.03 15.63
C LEU A 439 -47.88 -155.30 16.38
N GLY A 440 -46.72 -155.08 15.75
CA GLY A 440 -45.62 -154.30 16.31
C GLY A 440 -45.03 -154.86 17.61
N PHE A 441 -44.98 -156.19 17.77
CA PHE A 441 -44.53 -156.82 19.02
C PHE A 441 -43.13 -156.33 19.43
N SER A 442 -42.94 -155.99 20.71
CA SER A 442 -41.61 -155.68 21.26
C SER A 442 -40.67 -156.86 21.08
N ASN A 443 -39.36 -156.61 20.98
CA ASN A 443 -38.37 -157.68 20.94
C ASN A 443 -38.45 -158.59 22.18
N GLU A 444 -38.91 -158.06 23.32
CA GLU A 444 -39.16 -158.82 24.56
C GLU A 444 -40.35 -159.79 24.42
N ASP A 445 -41.39 -159.40 23.68
CA ASP A 445 -42.57 -160.24 23.46
C ASP A 445 -42.30 -161.33 22.42
N LYS A 446 -41.52 -161.03 21.37
CA LYS A 446 -40.99 -162.03 20.42
C LYS A 446 -40.20 -163.13 21.14
N GLN A 447 -39.46 -162.75 22.18
CA GLN A 447 -38.63 -163.67 22.97
C GLN A 447 -39.47 -164.58 23.86
N ARG A 448 -40.64 -164.12 24.34
CA ARG A 448 -41.61 -164.92 25.12
C ARG A 448 -42.42 -165.93 24.30
N ILE A 449 -42.50 -165.77 22.97
CA ILE A 449 -43.25 -166.65 22.06
C ILE A 449 -42.38 -167.57 21.17
N GLY A 450 -41.08 -167.69 21.49
CA GLY A 450 -40.22 -168.75 20.93
C GLY A 450 -39.73 -168.58 19.49
N VAL A 451 -39.90 -167.39 18.88
CA VAL A 451 -39.45 -167.08 17.51
C VAL A 451 -38.00 -166.55 17.51
N ALA A 452 -37.10 -167.26 18.21
CA ALA A 452 -35.75 -166.78 18.47
C ALA A 452 -34.82 -166.82 17.23
N GLN A 453 -33.90 -165.86 17.17
CA GLN A 453 -32.70 -165.76 16.33
C GLN A 453 -32.88 -165.54 14.81
N GLN A 454 -32.68 -164.29 14.35
CA GLN A 454 -31.73 -163.86 13.30
C GLN A 454 -31.71 -162.31 13.17
N GLY A 455 -30.54 -161.70 12.97
CA GLY A 455 -30.37 -160.26 12.61
C GLY A 455 -29.96 -160.11 11.14
N PRO A 456 -29.11 -159.12 10.71
CA PRO A 456 -28.75 -157.81 11.29
C PRO A 456 -28.62 -156.64 10.23
N GLY A 457 -28.15 -155.45 10.62
CA GLY A 457 -27.60 -154.38 9.71
C GLY A 457 -28.46 -153.09 9.60
N LYS A 458 -28.01 -151.82 9.62
CA LYS A 458 -26.71 -151.06 9.53
C LYS A 458 -26.41 -150.40 8.16
N GLY A 459 -26.29 -149.06 8.13
CA GLY A 459 -25.90 -148.17 7.01
C GLY A 459 -26.89 -146.98 6.89
N VAL A 460 -26.57 -145.67 6.77
CA VAL A 460 -25.41 -144.84 6.35
C VAL A 460 -25.18 -144.68 4.84
N VAL A 461 -25.56 -143.50 4.29
CA VAL A 461 -25.01 -142.77 3.11
C VAL A 461 -25.67 -141.36 3.05
N ARG A 462 -25.23 -140.29 2.35
CA ARG A 462 -23.94 -139.73 1.87
C ARG A 462 -24.17 -138.89 0.58
N GLY A 463 -24.03 -137.55 0.64
CA GLY A 463 -23.73 -136.64 -0.51
C GLY A 463 -24.82 -136.43 -1.60
N VAL A 464 -24.64 -135.59 -2.64
CA VAL A 464 -23.57 -134.60 -2.99
C VAL A 464 -23.96 -133.76 -4.27
N LEU A 465 -23.48 -132.49 -4.40
CA LEU A 465 -23.38 -131.60 -5.62
C LEU A 465 -24.62 -131.25 -6.49
N GLY A 466 -24.67 -130.17 -7.31
CA GLY A 466 -23.74 -129.05 -7.66
C GLY A 466 -24.47 -127.98 -8.54
N LEU A 467 -24.14 -126.65 -8.51
CA LEU A 467 -23.16 -125.87 -9.31
C LEU A 467 -23.49 -125.69 -10.83
N PRO A 468 -23.01 -124.64 -11.58
CA PRO A 468 -22.32 -123.37 -11.24
C PRO A 468 -22.78 -122.09 -12.02
N GLY A 469 -22.15 -120.91 -11.80
CA GLY A 469 -22.29 -119.72 -12.68
C GLY A 469 -21.33 -118.52 -12.40
N ARG A 470 -20.59 -118.06 -13.43
CA ARG A 470 -19.52 -117.02 -13.43
C ARG A 470 -19.41 -116.42 -14.86
N LEU A 471 -18.76 -115.28 -15.18
CA LEU A 471 -17.89 -114.29 -14.50
C LEU A 471 -17.97 -112.93 -15.28
N VAL A 472 -17.13 -111.93 -14.96
CA VAL A 472 -16.87 -110.65 -15.70
C VAL A 472 -18.01 -109.61 -15.58
N GLY A 473 -17.84 -108.32 -15.20
CA GLY A 473 -16.71 -107.46 -14.79
C GLY A 473 -17.04 -105.98 -15.15
N GLY A 474 -16.53 -104.90 -14.54
CA GLY A 474 -15.64 -104.65 -13.39
C GLY A 474 -15.09 -103.19 -13.44
N ILE A 475 -14.55 -102.63 -12.33
CA ILE A 475 -13.90 -101.27 -12.19
C ILE A 475 -14.93 -100.09 -12.22
N LEU A 476 -14.96 -99.02 -11.40
CA LEU A 476 -14.07 -98.34 -10.41
C LEU A 476 -14.98 -97.78 -9.25
N GLY A 477 -14.74 -97.97 -7.94
CA GLY A 477 -13.94 -97.11 -7.01
C GLY A 477 -14.63 -95.76 -6.64
N GLY A 478 -14.83 -95.30 -5.40
CA GLY A 478 -14.66 -95.77 -4.00
C GLY A 478 -15.46 -94.81 -3.06
N GLY A 479 -15.99 -95.16 -1.88
CA GLY A 479 -15.28 -95.38 -0.60
C GLY A 479 -14.89 -94.05 0.07
N GLY A 480 -15.19 -93.68 1.32
CA GLY A 480 -15.92 -94.31 2.44
C GLY A 480 -15.79 -93.40 3.70
N SER A 481 -16.64 -93.56 4.73
CA SER A 481 -16.65 -92.68 5.92
C SER A 481 -15.88 -93.26 7.11
N THR A 482 -15.18 -92.39 7.87
CA THR A 482 -14.70 -92.57 9.29
C THR A 482 -13.69 -93.72 9.55
N GLU A 483 -12.68 -93.64 10.43
CA GLU A 483 -12.38 -92.71 11.54
C GLU A 483 -10.86 -92.77 11.96
N SER A 484 -10.39 -91.74 12.67
CA SER A 484 -9.30 -91.71 13.69
C SER A 484 -7.81 -92.11 13.43
N ALA A 485 -6.94 -91.09 13.59
CA ALA A 485 -5.66 -91.04 14.35
C ALA A 485 -4.40 -91.84 13.93
N ALA A 486 -3.32 -91.13 13.51
CA ALA A 486 -2.16 -90.78 14.38
C ALA A 486 -0.91 -90.26 13.61
N ASN A 487 -0.24 -89.23 14.15
CA ASN A 487 1.18 -88.81 13.99
C ASN A 487 1.97 -89.03 12.66
N ALA A 488 2.47 -87.94 12.05
CA ALA A 488 3.86 -87.45 12.23
C ALA A 488 4.35 -86.51 11.09
N GLY A 489 5.16 -85.49 11.42
CA GLY A 489 5.92 -84.63 10.48
C GLY A 489 5.11 -83.46 9.88
N ALA A 490 5.41 -82.19 10.21
CA ALA A 490 6.51 -81.37 9.70
C ALA A 490 6.27 -80.91 8.23
N ASP A 491 6.25 -79.62 7.86
CA ASP A 491 6.64 -78.39 8.57
C ASP A 491 5.80 -77.17 8.14
N ASN A 492 5.84 -76.12 8.98
CA ASN A 492 5.82 -74.67 8.71
C ASN A 492 5.20 -74.14 7.37
N GLN A 493 4.42 -73.05 7.37
CA GLN A 493 4.61 -71.86 8.20
C GLN A 493 3.33 -71.00 8.28
N VAL A 494 2.97 -70.55 9.48
CA VAL A 494 2.03 -69.45 9.71
C VAL A 494 2.84 -68.25 10.22
N ILE A 495 2.64 -67.08 9.61
CA ILE A 495 2.97 -65.77 10.20
C ILE A 495 1.61 -65.08 10.38
N SER A 496 0.99 -65.14 11.54
CA SER A 496 1.31 -64.56 12.87
C SER A 496 0.45 -63.31 13.09
N SER A 497 -0.22 -63.29 14.24
CA SER A 497 -1.23 -62.30 14.61
C SER A 497 -0.64 -61.02 15.20
N HIS A 498 -1.52 -60.00 15.33
CA HIS A 498 -1.46 -58.88 16.29
C HIS A 498 -0.21 -57.98 16.31
N LEU A 499 -0.44 -56.67 16.08
CA LEU A 499 -0.58 -55.75 17.22
C LEU A 499 -1.33 -54.47 16.82
N VAL A 500 -2.28 -54.05 17.67
CA VAL A 500 -2.73 -52.66 17.72
C VAL A 500 -1.79 -51.93 18.67
N PHE A 501 -1.16 -50.85 18.24
CA PHE A 501 -0.60 -49.87 19.17
C PHE A 501 -0.83 -48.44 18.66
N ILE A 502 -1.29 -47.61 19.59
CA ILE A 502 -1.50 -46.17 19.44
C ILE A 502 -0.14 -45.47 19.41
N TYR A 503 0.01 -44.43 18.57
CA TYR A 503 0.74 -43.16 18.80
C TYR A 503 1.19 -42.54 17.46
N MET A 504 0.49 -41.52 16.97
CA MET A 504 1.07 -40.16 16.91
C MET A 504 0.06 -39.13 16.36
N TRP A 505 -0.05 -38.03 17.09
CA TRP A 505 -0.67 -36.79 16.70
C TRP A 505 0.43 -35.73 16.76
N GLY A 506 0.56 -34.87 15.73
CA GLY A 506 1.34 -33.63 15.80
C GLY A 506 2.80 -33.68 15.34
N LEU A 507 3.05 -32.92 14.24
CA LEU A 507 4.20 -32.06 13.89
C LEU A 507 4.20 -31.97 12.34
N SER A 508 3.72 -30.89 11.72
CA SER A 508 4.25 -29.51 11.70
C SER A 508 5.41 -29.33 10.71
N GLU A 509 5.07 -29.19 9.43
CA GLU A 509 5.51 -28.08 8.57
C GLU A 509 4.48 -27.86 7.44
#